data_AF-A0A0X8L8Y2-F1
#
_entry.id   AF-A0A0X8L8Y2-F1
#
_cell.length_a   1.000
_cell.length_b   1.000
_cell.length_c   1.000
_cell.angle_alpha   90.00
_cell.angle_beta   90.00
_cell.angle_gamma   90.00
#
_symmetry.space_group_name_H-M   'P 1'
#
loop_
_entity.id
_entity.type
_entity.pdbx_description
1 polymer ?
#
loop_
_entity_poly.entity_id
_entity_poly.type
_entity_poly.pdbx_seq_one_letter_code
_entity_poly.pdbx_strand_id
1 'polypeptide(L)'
;MNDRERLDLRTELAELRANGARRQDLSQHACKRLFFDFGIRPSMATVRDLTQTGSASDIPKDIDAFWTRIRSASRIRIDGGAIPDALQERAGELLGQLFQEARHLASQSLEIERNAAKSDADTALSRLHDFEVRFATVNEALLRSEARADAALAHNSALEAEMHALRDRDSSAQGGLHALIQRLEGENDALTKRLDAQQLTNATLRDRLDTLNCELRQNTEHYAQQIKDAVSEAERRVKPMLVELDSLRGMAATYQTSVRQASQKEFDFIQQLSTAKARADRLELQLREKSDEIDELSSERDTLRAQSGISRSAARLICSLVEEGRLLNKEILALGTEVDAFIVLPSRCPTCMAGEPELAQHGNEFELSCPDCERSSGATASRIMAVACFKTAEMLDASQQVER
;
A
#
# COMPACT_ATOMS: atom_id res chain seq x y z
N MET A 1 -43.38 -130.54 -1.65
CA MET A 1 -41.97 -130.76 -2.01
C MET A 1 -41.51 -129.53 -2.78
N ASN A 2 -40.59 -128.77 -2.19
CA ASN A 2 -39.97 -127.60 -2.80
C ASN A 2 -39.02 -128.03 -3.93
N ASP A 3 -38.75 -127.15 -4.88
CA ASP A 3 -37.92 -127.48 -6.06
C ASP A 3 -36.49 -127.90 -5.69
N ARG A 4 -35.97 -127.35 -4.58
CA ARG A 4 -34.67 -127.73 -4.01
C ARG A 4 -34.66 -129.18 -3.51
N GLU A 5 -35.67 -129.57 -2.75
CA GLU A 5 -35.82 -130.94 -2.22
C GLU A 5 -35.97 -131.98 -3.35
N ARG A 6 -36.65 -131.59 -4.44
CA ARG A 6 -36.78 -132.42 -5.63
C ARG A 6 -35.43 -132.65 -6.33
N LEU A 7 -34.59 -131.62 -6.37
CA LEU A 7 -33.26 -131.68 -6.97
C LEU A 7 -32.35 -132.59 -6.14
N ASP A 8 -32.36 -132.42 -4.82
CA ASP A 8 -31.56 -133.21 -3.88
C ASP A 8 -31.90 -134.72 -3.98
N LEU A 9 -33.20 -135.05 -4.03
CA LEU A 9 -33.65 -136.44 -4.20
C LEU A 9 -33.24 -137.02 -5.56
N ARG A 10 -33.22 -136.21 -6.63
CA ARG A 10 -32.74 -136.66 -7.95
C ARG A 10 -31.24 -136.94 -7.93
N THR A 11 -30.47 -136.11 -7.26
CA THR A 11 -29.02 -136.30 -7.08
C THR A 11 -28.74 -137.57 -6.30
N GLU A 12 -29.46 -137.80 -5.20
CA GLU A 12 -29.38 -139.02 -4.39
C GLU A 12 -29.70 -140.29 -5.23
N LEU A 13 -30.75 -140.25 -6.05
CA LEU A 13 -31.09 -141.35 -6.96
C LEU A 13 -30.05 -141.54 -8.08
N ALA A 14 -29.40 -140.45 -8.53
CA ALA A 14 -28.32 -140.52 -9.52
C ALA A 14 -27.06 -141.14 -8.93
N GLU A 15 -26.72 -140.83 -7.68
CA GLU A 15 -25.61 -141.46 -6.94
C GLU A 15 -25.87 -142.94 -6.69
N LEU A 16 -27.09 -143.31 -6.26
CA LEU A 16 -27.48 -144.72 -6.12
C LEU A 16 -27.38 -145.48 -7.44
N ARG A 17 -27.73 -144.83 -8.55
CA ARG A 17 -27.56 -145.41 -9.89
C ARG A 17 -26.09 -145.58 -10.25
N ALA A 18 -25.24 -144.59 -9.96
CA ALA A 18 -23.80 -144.66 -10.20
C ALA A 18 -23.14 -145.79 -9.38
N ASN A 19 -23.66 -146.07 -8.19
CA ASN A 19 -23.24 -147.16 -7.30
C ASN A 19 -23.81 -148.53 -7.70
N GLY A 20 -24.50 -148.65 -8.85
CA GLY A 20 -24.96 -149.92 -9.41
C GLY A 20 -26.30 -150.43 -8.88
N ALA A 21 -27.12 -149.58 -8.23
CA ALA A 21 -28.44 -149.97 -7.75
C ALA A 21 -29.35 -150.44 -8.90
N ARG A 22 -30.12 -151.51 -8.67
CA ARG A 22 -31.07 -152.01 -9.68
C ARG A 22 -32.24 -151.05 -9.81
N ARG A 23 -32.90 -151.07 -10.96
CA ARG A 23 -34.05 -150.20 -11.24
C ARG A 23 -35.17 -150.32 -10.20
N GLN A 24 -35.47 -151.53 -9.72
CA GLN A 24 -36.48 -151.73 -8.66
C GLN A 24 -36.08 -151.04 -7.34
N ASP A 25 -34.79 -151.05 -7.01
CA ASP A 25 -34.28 -150.41 -5.79
C ASP A 25 -34.40 -148.89 -5.87
N LEU A 26 -34.14 -148.31 -7.05
CA LEU A 26 -34.36 -146.88 -7.31
C LEU A 26 -35.84 -146.50 -7.19
N SER A 27 -36.76 -147.30 -7.77
CA SER A 27 -38.21 -147.09 -7.65
C SER A 27 -38.67 -147.15 -6.18
N GLN A 28 -38.22 -148.17 -5.43
CA GLN A 28 -38.58 -148.34 -4.02
C GLN A 28 -37.98 -147.25 -3.14
N HIS A 29 -36.76 -146.81 -3.40
CA HIS A 29 -36.11 -145.72 -2.68
C HIS A 29 -36.85 -144.39 -2.90
N ALA A 30 -37.21 -144.08 -4.14
CA ALA A 30 -38.03 -142.91 -4.47
C ALA A 30 -39.40 -142.97 -3.77
N CYS A 31 -40.07 -144.14 -3.77
CA CYS A 31 -41.35 -144.31 -3.07
C CYS A 31 -41.23 -144.09 -1.55
N LYS A 32 -40.14 -144.57 -0.93
CA LYS A 32 -39.87 -144.36 0.50
C LYS A 32 -39.68 -142.88 0.83
N ARG A 33 -38.81 -142.19 0.11
CA ARG A 33 -38.51 -140.77 0.35
C ARG A 33 -39.76 -139.91 0.14
N LEU A 34 -40.48 -140.13 -0.96
CA LEU A 34 -41.76 -139.46 -1.25
C LEU A 34 -42.77 -139.63 -0.11
N PHE A 35 -42.96 -140.86 0.36
CA PHE A 35 -44.00 -141.16 1.34
C PHE A 35 -43.62 -140.75 2.77
N PHE A 36 -42.42 -141.11 3.25
CA PHE A 36 -42.03 -140.91 4.65
C PHE A 36 -41.48 -139.51 4.92
N ASP A 37 -40.70 -138.94 4.00
CA ASP A 37 -40.02 -137.67 4.27
C ASP A 37 -40.84 -136.48 3.75
N PHE A 38 -41.52 -136.65 2.62
CA PHE A 38 -42.26 -135.57 1.98
C PHE A 38 -43.79 -135.66 2.16
N GLY A 39 -44.31 -136.76 2.71
CA GLY A 39 -45.75 -136.98 2.89
C GLY A 39 -46.54 -137.04 1.56
N ILE A 40 -45.85 -137.28 0.43
CA ILE A 40 -46.45 -137.34 -0.91
C ILE A 40 -46.71 -138.78 -1.29
N ARG A 41 -47.94 -139.08 -1.71
CA ARG A 41 -48.30 -140.41 -2.23
C ARG A 41 -47.50 -140.73 -3.51
N PRO A 42 -46.69 -141.80 -3.55
CA PRO A 42 -45.98 -142.19 -4.77
C PRO A 42 -46.95 -142.51 -5.90
N SER A 43 -46.79 -141.81 -7.02
CA SER A 43 -47.54 -142.03 -8.26
C SER A 43 -46.61 -142.44 -9.39
N MET A 44 -47.17 -143.05 -10.43
CA MET A 44 -46.43 -143.46 -11.62
C MET A 44 -45.66 -142.29 -12.26
N ALA A 45 -46.30 -141.12 -12.35
CA ALA A 45 -45.70 -139.92 -12.93
C ALA A 45 -44.56 -139.36 -12.07
N THR A 46 -44.75 -139.27 -10.75
CA THR A 46 -43.75 -138.70 -9.84
C THR A 46 -42.53 -139.60 -9.69
N VAL A 47 -42.73 -140.92 -9.60
CA VAL A 47 -41.63 -141.88 -9.49
C VAL A 47 -40.84 -141.93 -10.80
N ARG A 48 -41.53 -141.93 -11.94
CA ARG A 48 -40.86 -141.91 -13.26
C ARG A 48 -40.03 -140.65 -13.48
N ASP A 49 -40.52 -139.49 -13.06
CA ASP A 49 -39.79 -138.22 -13.23
C ASP A 49 -38.58 -138.10 -12.28
N LEU A 50 -38.61 -138.77 -11.13
CA LEU A 50 -37.48 -138.82 -10.20
C LEU A 50 -36.44 -139.86 -10.60
N THR A 51 -36.89 -141.05 -11.02
CA THR A 51 -35.97 -142.12 -11.39
C THR A 51 -35.52 -142.02 -12.84
N GLN A 52 -36.23 -141.37 -13.77
CA GLN A 52 -35.89 -141.29 -15.20
C GLN A 52 -35.58 -142.65 -15.87
N THR A 53 -35.90 -143.77 -15.21
CA THR A 53 -35.56 -145.13 -15.63
C THR A 53 -36.72 -146.07 -15.34
N GLY A 54 -37.20 -146.77 -16.37
CA GLY A 54 -38.24 -147.80 -16.27
C GLY A 54 -39.31 -147.70 -17.37
N SER A 55 -39.82 -148.87 -17.80
CA SER A 55 -40.98 -148.95 -18.68
C SER A 55 -42.26 -148.55 -17.95
N ALA A 56 -43.24 -148.06 -18.71
CA ALA A 56 -44.57 -147.68 -18.22
C ALA A 56 -45.30 -148.85 -17.50
N SER A 57 -44.89 -150.10 -17.73
CA SER A 57 -45.49 -151.31 -17.16
C SER A 57 -44.95 -151.72 -15.79
N ASP A 58 -43.71 -151.36 -15.41
CA ASP A 58 -43.08 -151.93 -14.20
C ASP A 58 -42.89 -150.95 -13.05
N ILE A 59 -42.96 -149.64 -13.29
CA ILE A 59 -43.07 -148.64 -12.20
C ILE A 59 -44.35 -148.85 -11.36
N PRO A 60 -45.54 -149.15 -11.95
CA PRO A 60 -46.72 -149.50 -11.15
C PRO A 60 -46.49 -150.73 -10.26
N LYS A 61 -45.83 -151.78 -10.79
CA LYS A 61 -45.53 -153.00 -10.04
C LYS A 61 -44.60 -152.74 -8.86
N ASP A 62 -43.61 -151.87 -9.02
CA ASP A 62 -42.70 -151.46 -7.95
C ASP A 62 -43.43 -150.66 -6.87
N ILE A 63 -44.34 -149.75 -7.26
CA ILE A 63 -45.21 -149.00 -6.34
C ILE A 63 -46.13 -149.97 -5.58
N ASP A 64 -46.73 -150.95 -6.26
CA ASP A 64 -47.59 -151.95 -5.64
C ASP A 64 -46.82 -152.86 -4.69
N ALA A 65 -45.59 -153.24 -5.04
CA ALA A 65 -44.69 -154.01 -4.17
C ALA A 65 -44.32 -153.20 -2.93
N PHE A 66 -44.01 -151.91 -3.08
CA PHE A 66 -43.78 -150.98 -1.97
C PHE A 66 -45.00 -150.88 -1.04
N TRP A 67 -46.20 -150.67 -1.59
CA TRP A 67 -47.42 -150.60 -0.79
C TRP A 67 -47.77 -151.93 -0.13
N THR A 68 -47.54 -153.05 -0.81
CA THR A 68 -47.75 -154.39 -0.24
C THR A 68 -46.80 -154.63 0.92
N ARG A 69 -45.53 -154.21 0.78
CA ARG A 69 -44.54 -154.26 1.86
C ARG A 69 -44.93 -153.39 3.05
N ILE A 70 -45.34 -152.13 2.82
CA ILE A 70 -45.84 -151.25 3.89
C ILE A 70 -47.07 -151.86 4.56
N ARG A 71 -48.08 -152.27 3.79
CA ARG A 71 -49.30 -152.89 4.31
C ARG A 71 -49.02 -154.18 5.10
N SER A 72 -48.00 -154.94 4.69
CA SER A 72 -47.58 -156.15 5.42
C SER A 72 -46.83 -155.84 6.72
N ALA A 73 -46.04 -154.77 6.73
CA ALA A 73 -45.27 -154.34 7.91
C ALA A 73 -46.12 -153.53 8.91
N SER A 74 -47.13 -152.80 8.44
CA SER A 74 -48.06 -152.00 9.25
C SER A 74 -49.33 -152.78 9.65
N ARG A 75 -49.42 -154.06 9.29
CA ARG A 75 -50.53 -154.92 9.70
C ARG A 75 -50.33 -155.30 11.17
N ILE A 76 -51.09 -154.67 12.05
CA ILE A 76 -51.48 -155.30 13.32
C ILE A 76 -52.32 -156.51 12.91
N ARG A 77 -51.79 -157.73 13.07
CA ARG A 77 -52.55 -158.96 12.84
C ARG A 77 -53.69 -159.02 13.86
N ILE A 78 -54.89 -158.67 13.45
CA ILE A 78 -56.11 -159.19 14.06
C ILE A 78 -56.45 -160.45 13.25
N ASP A 79 -55.67 -161.52 13.44
CA ASP A 79 -55.97 -162.81 12.84
C ASP A 79 -57.14 -163.44 13.60
N GLY A 80 -58.25 -163.65 12.91
CA GLY A 80 -59.16 -164.75 13.21
C GLY A 80 -60.08 -164.58 14.42
N GLY A 81 -60.98 -163.59 14.35
CA GLY A 81 -62.26 -163.65 15.03
C GLY A 81 -63.16 -162.62 14.38
N ALA A 82 -64.24 -163.06 13.74
CA ALA A 82 -65.32 -162.15 13.39
C ALA A 82 -65.68 -161.38 14.67
N ILE A 83 -65.32 -160.09 14.71
CA ILE A 83 -65.73 -159.22 15.81
C ILE A 83 -67.26 -159.30 15.76
N PRO A 84 -67.94 -159.81 16.80
CA PRO A 84 -69.38 -159.91 16.81
C PRO A 84 -69.99 -158.57 16.37
N ASP A 85 -71.01 -158.58 15.51
CA ASP A 85 -71.56 -157.35 14.91
C ASP A 85 -71.88 -156.28 15.97
N ALA A 86 -72.36 -156.71 17.15
CA ALA A 86 -72.60 -155.85 18.31
C ALA A 86 -71.35 -155.12 18.85
N LEU A 87 -70.16 -155.71 18.78
CA LEU A 87 -68.89 -155.07 19.14
C LEU A 87 -68.37 -154.16 18.02
N GLN A 88 -68.61 -154.51 16.76
CA GLN A 88 -68.24 -153.68 15.61
C GLN A 88 -69.07 -152.39 15.55
N GLU A 89 -70.39 -152.46 15.76
CA GLU A 89 -71.27 -151.30 15.85
C GLU A 89 -70.87 -150.38 17.01
N ARG A 90 -70.67 -150.93 18.21
CA ARG A 90 -70.21 -150.16 19.38
C ARG A 90 -68.85 -149.49 19.18
N ALA A 91 -67.93 -150.17 18.50
CA ALA A 91 -66.63 -149.58 18.16
C ALA A 91 -66.77 -148.46 17.11
N GLY A 92 -67.64 -148.64 16.12
CA GLY A 92 -67.97 -147.62 15.11
C GLY A 92 -68.65 -146.38 15.70
N GLU A 93 -69.59 -146.58 16.62
CA GLU A 93 -70.25 -145.51 17.37
C GLU A 93 -69.24 -144.74 18.23
N LEU A 94 -68.37 -145.43 18.97
CA LEU A 94 -67.36 -144.79 19.82
C LEU A 94 -66.33 -144.02 18.97
N LEU A 95 -65.88 -144.58 17.85
CA LEU A 95 -65.01 -143.88 16.90
C LEU A 95 -65.71 -142.67 16.25
N GLY A 96 -67.00 -142.79 15.96
CA GLY A 96 -67.82 -141.69 15.45
C GLY A 96 -67.96 -140.55 16.46
N GLN A 97 -68.21 -140.87 17.73
CA GLN A 97 -68.27 -139.91 18.83
C GLN A 97 -66.92 -139.22 19.06
N LEU A 98 -65.82 -139.99 19.13
CA LEU A 98 -64.47 -139.44 19.25
C LEU A 98 -64.10 -138.53 18.06
N PHE A 99 -64.51 -138.89 16.84
CA PHE A 99 -64.29 -138.05 15.66
C PHE A 99 -65.10 -136.75 15.72
N GLN A 100 -66.35 -136.79 16.19
CA GLN A 100 -67.18 -135.61 16.36
C GLN A 100 -66.60 -134.68 17.44
N GLU A 101 -66.17 -135.22 18.58
CA GLU A 101 -65.50 -134.46 19.65
C GLU A 101 -64.18 -133.85 19.17
N ALA A 102 -63.33 -134.63 18.47
CA ALA A 102 -62.09 -134.13 17.89
C ALA A 102 -62.34 -133.01 16.87
N ARG A 103 -63.36 -133.16 16.02
CA ARG A 103 -63.75 -132.14 15.04
C ARG A 103 -64.28 -130.88 15.73
N HIS A 104 -65.08 -131.03 16.80
CA HIS A 104 -65.58 -129.91 17.59
C HIS A 104 -64.43 -129.15 18.25
N LEU A 105 -63.53 -129.84 18.95
CA LEU A 105 -62.33 -129.23 19.56
C LEU A 105 -61.44 -128.55 18.53
N ALA A 106 -61.21 -129.17 17.36
CA ALA A 106 -60.45 -128.56 16.28
C ALA A 106 -61.12 -127.29 15.74
N SER A 107 -62.45 -127.29 15.61
CA SER A 107 -63.20 -126.10 15.16
C SER A 107 -63.13 -124.96 16.17
N GLN A 108 -63.24 -125.27 17.47
CA GLN A 108 -63.09 -124.29 18.54
C GLN A 108 -61.66 -123.72 18.59
N SER A 109 -60.64 -124.58 18.48
CA SER A 109 -59.23 -124.15 18.42
C SER A 109 -58.99 -123.23 17.24
N LEU A 110 -59.51 -123.57 16.05
CA LEU A 110 -59.39 -122.75 14.85
C LEU A 110 -60.10 -121.40 15.00
N GLU A 111 -61.25 -121.37 15.66
CA GLU A 111 -61.99 -120.13 15.92
C GLU A 111 -61.25 -119.22 16.91
N ILE A 112 -60.64 -119.79 17.96
CA ILE A 112 -59.76 -119.07 18.89
C ILE A 112 -58.55 -118.48 18.13
N GLU A 113 -57.85 -119.28 17.33
CA GLU A 113 -56.70 -118.81 16.54
C GLU A 113 -57.10 -117.71 15.53
N ARG A 114 -58.26 -117.85 14.87
CA ARG A 114 -58.76 -116.81 13.96
C ARG A 114 -59.08 -115.51 14.68
N ASN A 115 -59.68 -115.58 15.87
CA ASN A 115 -59.99 -114.40 16.65
C ASN A 115 -58.72 -113.73 17.19
N ALA A 116 -57.74 -114.52 17.64
CA ALA A 116 -56.42 -114.01 18.03
C ALA A 116 -55.71 -113.32 16.85
N ALA A 117 -55.66 -113.96 15.67
CA ALA A 117 -55.04 -113.40 14.47
C ALA A 117 -55.73 -112.10 14.00
N LYS A 118 -57.07 -112.01 14.10
CA LYS A 118 -57.81 -110.78 13.80
C LYS A 118 -57.47 -109.67 14.79
N SER A 119 -57.45 -109.97 16.09
CA SER A 119 -57.06 -109.01 17.13
C SER A 119 -55.62 -108.50 16.92
N ASP A 120 -54.69 -109.39 16.57
CA ASP A 120 -53.31 -109.02 16.27
C ASP A 120 -53.21 -108.15 15.01
N ALA A 121 -53.99 -108.45 13.97
CA ALA A 121 -54.06 -107.62 12.78
C ALA A 121 -54.64 -106.23 13.07
N ASP A 122 -55.74 -106.14 13.83
CA ASP A 122 -56.39 -104.87 14.18
C ASP A 122 -55.48 -104.00 15.07
N THR A 123 -54.77 -104.62 16.01
CA THR A 123 -53.78 -103.91 16.84
C THR A 123 -52.56 -103.46 16.03
N ALA A 124 -52.09 -104.25 15.06
CA ALA A 124 -51.02 -103.85 14.15
C ALA A 124 -51.44 -102.68 13.25
N LEU A 125 -52.65 -102.72 12.69
CA LEU A 125 -53.20 -101.62 11.87
C LEU A 125 -53.37 -100.34 12.67
N SER A 126 -53.87 -100.43 13.91
CA SER A 126 -53.99 -99.27 14.80
C SER A 126 -52.63 -98.65 15.11
N ARG A 127 -51.60 -99.49 15.38
CA ARG A 127 -50.23 -99.01 15.60
C ARG A 127 -49.65 -98.34 14.35
N LEU A 128 -49.87 -98.91 13.16
CA LEU A 128 -49.43 -98.30 11.90
C LEU A 128 -50.06 -96.93 11.69
N HIS A 129 -51.37 -96.81 11.92
CA HIS A 129 -52.07 -95.53 11.82
C HIS A 129 -51.52 -94.50 12.82
N ASP A 130 -51.29 -94.91 14.08
CA ASP A 130 -50.68 -94.03 15.09
C ASP A 130 -49.27 -93.57 14.66
N PHE A 131 -48.47 -94.45 14.06
CA PHE A 131 -47.16 -94.09 13.53
C PHE A 131 -47.24 -93.13 12.35
N GLU A 132 -48.19 -93.33 11.43
CA GLU A 132 -48.40 -92.43 10.29
C GLU A 132 -48.80 -91.02 10.75
N VAL A 133 -49.73 -90.93 11.71
CA VAL A 133 -50.14 -89.65 12.29
C VAL A 133 -48.96 -88.98 13.00
N ARG A 134 -48.22 -89.71 13.84
CA ARG A 134 -47.03 -89.18 14.52
C ARG A 134 -45.98 -88.72 13.53
N PHE A 135 -45.70 -89.51 12.50
CA PHE A 135 -44.75 -89.17 11.45
C PHE A 135 -45.16 -87.90 10.72
N ALA A 136 -46.42 -87.78 10.31
CA ALA A 136 -46.94 -86.58 9.66
C ALA A 136 -46.80 -85.33 10.56
N THR A 137 -47.15 -85.44 11.85
CA THR A 137 -47.03 -84.31 12.78
C THR A 137 -45.58 -83.87 13.02
N VAL A 138 -44.65 -84.83 13.13
CA VAL A 138 -43.22 -84.55 13.31
C VAL A 138 -42.66 -83.93 12.03
N ASN A 139 -43.02 -84.44 10.86
CA ASN A 139 -42.55 -83.91 9.59
C ASN A 139 -43.07 -82.48 9.36
N GLU A 140 -44.33 -82.21 9.68
CA GLU A 140 -44.88 -80.85 9.60
C GLU A 140 -44.19 -79.89 10.60
N ALA A 141 -43.88 -80.37 11.81
CA ALA A 141 -43.12 -79.60 12.79
C ALA A 141 -41.69 -79.31 12.32
N LEU A 142 -41.03 -80.29 11.66
CA LEU A 142 -39.71 -80.14 11.07
C LEU A 142 -39.73 -79.08 9.96
N LEU A 143 -40.65 -79.19 9.00
CA LEU A 143 -40.80 -78.21 7.91
C LEU A 143 -41.06 -76.80 8.45
N ARG A 144 -41.90 -76.67 9.50
CA ARG A 144 -42.13 -75.38 10.18
C ARG A 144 -40.86 -74.85 10.86
N SER A 145 -40.03 -75.71 11.42
CA SER A 145 -38.77 -75.32 12.05
C SER A 145 -37.71 -74.91 11.04
N GLU A 146 -37.59 -75.63 9.92
CA GLU A 146 -36.69 -75.31 8.81
C GLU A 146 -37.06 -73.97 8.18
N ALA A 147 -38.35 -73.75 7.88
CA ALA A 147 -38.82 -72.46 7.37
C ALA A 147 -38.53 -71.29 8.32
N ARG A 148 -38.60 -71.51 9.64
CA ARG A 148 -38.22 -70.50 10.65
C ARG A 148 -36.71 -70.27 10.68
N ALA A 149 -35.91 -71.32 10.54
CA ALA A 149 -34.46 -71.24 10.49
C ALA A 149 -34.01 -70.48 9.23
N ASP A 150 -34.57 -70.79 8.07
CA ASP A 150 -34.28 -70.11 6.80
C ASP A 150 -34.67 -68.63 6.85
N ALA A 151 -35.84 -68.30 7.41
CA ALA A 151 -36.26 -66.92 7.60
C ALA A 151 -35.32 -66.16 8.56
N ALA A 152 -34.85 -66.81 9.64
CA ALA A 152 -33.90 -66.22 10.56
C ALA A 152 -32.51 -66.01 9.93
N LEU A 153 -32.04 -66.96 9.12
CA LEU A 153 -30.79 -66.83 8.37
C LEU A 153 -30.87 -65.69 7.35
N ALA A 154 -31.97 -65.60 6.59
CA ALA A 154 -32.20 -64.50 5.68
C ALA A 154 -32.22 -63.14 6.41
N HIS A 155 -32.89 -63.06 7.55
CA HIS A 155 -32.91 -61.84 8.36
C HIS A 155 -31.52 -61.46 8.89
N ASN A 156 -30.76 -62.42 9.42
CA ASN A 156 -29.39 -62.18 9.88
C ASN A 156 -28.50 -61.69 8.74
N SER A 157 -28.57 -62.31 7.56
CA SER A 157 -27.79 -61.87 6.40
C SER A 157 -28.15 -60.44 5.94
N ALA A 158 -29.42 -60.05 6.03
CA ALA A 158 -29.86 -58.69 5.74
C ALA A 158 -29.31 -57.69 6.77
N LEU A 159 -29.38 -58.02 8.06
CA LEU A 159 -28.83 -57.20 9.14
C LEU A 159 -27.30 -57.06 9.02
N GLU A 160 -26.59 -58.13 8.66
CA GLU A 160 -25.15 -58.08 8.41
C GLU A 160 -24.82 -57.15 7.25
N ALA A 161 -25.56 -57.23 6.14
CA ALA A 161 -25.39 -56.33 5.00
C ALA A 161 -25.67 -54.86 5.36
N GLU A 162 -26.73 -54.58 6.13
CA GLU A 162 -27.02 -53.24 6.64
C GLU A 162 -25.90 -52.74 7.56
N MET A 163 -25.36 -53.61 8.42
CA MET A 163 -24.28 -53.25 9.34
C MET A 163 -22.99 -52.94 8.61
N HIS A 164 -22.65 -53.69 7.56
CA HIS A 164 -21.54 -53.38 6.68
C HIS A 164 -21.74 -52.03 5.98
N ALA A 165 -22.91 -51.79 5.40
CA ALA A 165 -23.22 -50.52 4.75
C ALA A 165 -23.14 -49.32 5.71
N LEU A 166 -23.57 -49.48 6.97
CA LEU A 166 -23.46 -48.43 7.99
C LEU A 166 -22.01 -48.19 8.41
N ARG A 167 -21.19 -49.23 8.56
CA ARG A 167 -19.75 -49.10 8.84
C ARG A 167 -19.00 -48.42 7.71
N ASP A 168 -19.35 -48.71 6.46
CA ASP A 168 -18.75 -48.08 5.29
C ASP A 168 -19.10 -46.58 5.22
N ARG A 169 -20.36 -46.24 5.53
CA ARG A 169 -20.79 -44.83 5.64
C ARG A 169 -20.07 -44.10 6.77
N ASP A 170 -19.93 -44.73 7.93
CA ASP A 170 -19.26 -44.14 9.09
C ASP A 170 -17.76 -43.95 8.83
N SER A 171 -17.08 -44.95 8.27
CA SER A 171 -15.67 -44.83 7.89
C SER A 171 -15.45 -43.76 6.81
N SER A 172 -16.34 -43.64 5.83
CA SER A 172 -16.30 -42.57 4.83
C SER A 172 -16.53 -41.19 5.46
N ALA A 173 -17.52 -41.06 6.37
CA ALA A 173 -17.79 -39.82 7.09
C ALA A 173 -16.60 -39.42 7.99
N GLN A 174 -16.04 -40.37 8.73
CA GLN A 174 -14.82 -40.17 9.53
C GLN A 174 -13.66 -39.74 8.63
N GLY A 175 -13.42 -40.41 7.50
CA GLY A 175 -12.39 -40.02 6.53
C GLY A 175 -12.58 -38.59 6.01
N GLY A 176 -13.83 -38.21 5.70
CA GLY A 176 -14.18 -36.84 5.29
C GLY A 176 -13.94 -35.80 6.39
N LEU A 177 -14.28 -36.11 7.64
CA LEU A 177 -14.01 -35.25 8.79
C LEU A 177 -12.51 -35.07 9.03
N HIS A 178 -11.72 -36.16 8.97
CA HIS A 178 -10.26 -36.07 9.11
C HIS A 178 -9.63 -35.22 8.01
N ALA A 179 -10.08 -35.37 6.75
CA ALA A 179 -9.61 -34.54 5.65
C ALA A 179 -9.98 -33.06 5.83
N LEU A 180 -11.18 -32.76 6.35
CA LEU A 180 -11.60 -31.40 6.66
C LEU A 180 -10.77 -30.79 7.80
N ILE A 181 -10.51 -31.55 8.86
CA ILE A 181 -9.68 -31.12 9.99
C ILE A 181 -8.27 -30.78 9.49
N GLN A 182 -7.63 -31.68 8.73
CA GLN A 182 -6.29 -31.43 8.17
C GLN A 182 -6.26 -30.18 7.28
N ARG A 183 -7.32 -29.95 6.50
CA ARG A 183 -7.44 -28.73 5.69
C ARG A 183 -7.55 -27.48 6.55
N LEU A 184 -8.41 -27.48 7.57
CA LEU A 184 -8.59 -26.34 8.47
C LEU A 184 -7.33 -26.06 9.31
N GLU A 185 -6.62 -27.10 9.74
CA GLU A 185 -5.31 -26.97 10.40
C GLU A 185 -4.29 -26.31 9.46
N GLY A 186 -4.21 -26.77 8.21
CA GLY A 186 -3.33 -26.15 7.20
C GLY A 186 -3.69 -24.69 6.90
N GLU A 187 -4.98 -24.36 6.83
CA GLU A 187 -5.46 -22.98 6.65
C GLU A 187 -5.15 -22.11 7.88
N ASN A 188 -5.33 -22.63 9.10
CA ASN A 188 -4.96 -21.93 10.34
C ASN A 188 -3.46 -21.68 10.44
N ASP A 189 -2.62 -22.66 10.09
CA ASP A 189 -1.17 -22.50 10.08
C ASP A 189 -0.73 -21.42 9.07
N ALA A 190 -1.37 -21.41 7.89
CA ALA A 190 -1.11 -20.40 6.87
C ALA A 190 -1.53 -18.99 7.32
N LEU A 191 -2.69 -18.86 7.98
CA LEU A 191 -3.18 -17.60 8.53
C LEU A 191 -2.28 -17.11 9.69
N THR A 192 -1.85 -18.01 10.56
CA THR A 192 -0.96 -17.70 11.68
C THR A 192 0.37 -17.16 11.16
N LYS A 193 0.99 -17.84 10.18
CA LYS A 193 2.22 -17.36 9.53
C LYS A 193 2.06 -15.98 8.88
N ARG A 194 0.90 -15.71 8.25
CA ARG A 194 0.60 -14.39 7.66
C ARG A 194 0.46 -13.32 8.74
N LEU A 195 -0.21 -13.64 9.84
CA LEU A 195 -0.37 -12.72 10.97
C LEU A 195 0.98 -12.39 11.58
N ASP A 196 1.84 -13.39 11.82
CA ASP A 196 3.18 -13.19 12.36
C ASP A 196 4.03 -12.31 11.43
N ALA A 197 4.00 -12.58 10.12
CA ALA A 197 4.69 -11.75 9.14
C ALA A 197 4.18 -10.30 9.15
N GLN A 198 2.86 -10.11 9.22
CA GLN A 198 2.28 -8.77 9.32
C GLN A 198 2.65 -8.07 10.63
N GLN A 199 2.65 -8.77 11.76
CA GLN A 199 3.08 -8.22 13.04
C GLN A 199 4.54 -7.78 13.00
N LEU A 200 5.42 -8.59 12.38
CA LEU A 200 6.83 -8.27 12.21
C LEU A 200 7.01 -7.04 11.32
N THR A 201 6.28 -6.94 10.20
CA THR A 201 6.32 -5.73 9.35
C THR A 201 5.76 -4.49 10.07
N ASN A 202 4.74 -4.63 10.91
CA ASN A 202 4.22 -3.51 11.69
C ASN A 202 5.21 -3.07 12.78
N ALA A 203 5.91 -4.02 13.41
CA ALA A 203 6.96 -3.71 14.38
C ALA A 203 8.10 -2.91 13.71
N THR A 204 8.58 -3.35 12.54
CA THR A 204 9.64 -2.63 11.82
C THR A 204 9.20 -1.24 11.35
N LEU A 205 7.94 -1.07 10.94
CA LEU A 205 7.39 0.25 10.61
C LEU A 205 7.28 1.16 11.84
N ARG A 206 6.91 0.63 13.00
CA ARG A 206 6.89 1.41 14.26
C ARG A 206 8.30 1.85 14.66
N ASP A 207 9.28 0.95 14.61
CA ASP A 207 10.68 1.28 14.88
C ASP A 207 11.18 2.37 13.91
N ARG A 208 10.78 2.29 12.63
CA ARG A 208 11.13 3.32 11.65
C ARG A 208 10.47 4.66 11.93
N LEU A 209 9.22 4.67 12.37
CA LEU A 209 8.53 5.91 12.79
C LEU A 209 9.19 6.52 14.02
N ASP A 210 9.57 5.70 15.01
CA ASP A 210 10.23 6.18 16.22
C ASP A 210 11.61 6.76 15.92
N THR A 211 12.40 6.12 15.05
CA THR A 211 13.68 6.67 14.58
C THR A 211 13.49 8.00 13.86
N LEU A 212 12.55 8.09 12.91
CA LEU A 212 12.23 9.34 12.21
C LEU A 212 11.74 10.45 13.16
N ASN A 213 10.91 10.10 14.16
CA ASN A 213 10.45 11.06 15.16
C ASN A 213 11.59 11.58 16.03
N CYS A 214 12.53 10.72 16.42
CA CYS A 214 13.74 11.12 17.13
C CYS A 214 14.62 12.04 16.27
N GLU A 215 14.86 11.69 15.00
CA GLU A 215 15.60 12.53 14.04
C GLU A 215 14.92 13.90 13.85
N LEU A 216 13.59 13.92 13.70
CA LEU A 216 12.81 15.17 13.60
C LEU A 216 12.98 16.02 14.85
N ARG A 217 12.84 15.44 16.05
CA ARG A 217 13.03 16.18 17.32
C ARG A 217 14.43 16.78 17.39
N GLN A 218 15.47 15.98 17.14
CA GLN A 218 16.86 16.45 17.13
C GLN A 218 17.08 17.58 16.12
N ASN A 219 16.55 17.44 14.91
CA ASN A 219 16.64 18.49 13.89
C ASN A 219 15.90 19.76 14.33
N THR A 220 14.69 19.64 14.90
CA THR A 220 13.95 20.82 15.39
C THR A 220 14.67 21.51 16.54
N GLU A 221 15.27 20.77 17.47
CA GLU A 221 16.09 21.32 18.56
C GLU A 221 17.33 22.02 18.01
N HIS A 222 18.00 21.40 17.04
CA HIS A 222 19.16 21.98 16.38
C HIS A 222 18.82 23.29 15.64
N TYR A 223 17.75 23.31 14.85
CA TYR A 223 17.31 24.54 14.17
C TYR A 223 16.87 25.61 15.16
N ALA A 224 16.18 25.25 16.24
CA ALA A 224 15.82 26.20 17.29
C ALA A 224 17.05 26.83 17.96
N GLN A 225 18.09 26.03 18.23
CA GLN A 225 19.38 26.52 18.72
C GLN A 225 20.05 27.44 17.71
N GLN A 226 20.15 27.05 16.44
CA GLN A 226 20.73 27.90 15.38
C GLN A 226 19.99 29.25 15.26
N ILE A 227 18.66 29.26 15.29
CA ILE A 227 17.86 30.50 15.25
C ILE A 227 18.17 31.34 16.49
N LYS A 228 18.18 30.73 17.68
CA LYS A 228 18.48 31.44 18.94
C LYS A 228 19.88 32.06 18.90
N ASP A 229 20.88 31.32 18.44
CA ASP A 229 22.25 31.79 18.31
C ASP A 229 22.36 32.93 17.29
N ALA A 230 21.74 32.77 16.11
CA ALA A 230 21.70 33.81 15.08
C ALA A 230 21.00 35.09 15.55
N VAL A 231 19.88 34.96 16.28
CA VAL A 231 19.19 36.11 16.89
C VAL A 231 20.08 36.77 17.94
N SER A 232 20.74 35.99 18.81
CA SER A 232 21.64 36.55 19.83
C SER A 232 22.83 37.28 19.22
N GLU A 233 23.38 36.78 18.11
CA GLU A 233 24.48 37.41 17.38
C GLU A 233 24.00 38.68 16.65
N ALA A 234 22.83 38.64 16.02
CA ALA A 234 22.21 39.82 15.42
C ALA A 234 21.94 40.89 16.49
N GLU A 235 21.41 40.51 17.66
CA GLU A 235 21.21 41.42 18.79
C GLU A 235 22.54 42.02 19.27
N ARG A 236 23.62 41.23 19.36
CA ARG A 236 24.96 41.73 19.74
C ARG A 236 25.51 42.76 18.75
N ARG A 237 25.22 42.62 17.46
CA ARG A 237 25.63 43.58 16.43
C ARG A 237 24.75 44.83 16.40
N VAL A 238 23.44 44.65 16.55
CA VAL A 238 22.46 45.75 16.42
C VAL A 238 22.41 46.62 17.67
N LYS A 239 22.52 46.06 18.88
CA LYS A 239 22.44 46.85 20.13
C LYS A 239 23.47 48.00 20.19
N PRO A 240 24.77 47.81 19.89
CA PRO A 240 25.73 48.90 19.82
C PRO A 240 25.38 49.94 18.75
N MET A 241 24.98 49.50 17.56
CA MET A 241 24.58 50.41 16.49
C MET A 241 23.34 51.24 16.85
N LEU A 242 22.38 50.68 17.59
CA LEU A 242 21.23 51.43 18.11
C LEU A 242 21.65 52.45 19.15
N VAL A 243 22.56 52.09 20.06
CA VAL A 243 23.13 53.04 21.04
C VAL A 243 23.90 54.16 20.33
N GLU A 244 24.70 53.83 19.31
CA GLU A 244 25.38 54.81 18.47
C GLU A 244 24.38 55.71 17.75
N LEU A 245 23.32 55.15 17.14
CA LEU A 245 22.26 55.91 16.49
C LEU A 245 21.57 56.88 17.47
N ASP A 246 21.28 56.43 18.69
CA ASP A 246 20.66 57.28 19.72
C ASP A 246 21.63 58.36 20.23
N SER A 247 22.92 58.06 20.33
CA SER A 247 23.93 59.08 20.64
C SER A 247 24.09 60.10 19.51
N LEU A 248 24.07 59.66 18.23
CA LEU A 248 24.05 60.53 17.05
C LEU A 248 22.79 61.38 17.02
N ARG A 249 21.62 60.82 17.35
CA ARG A 249 20.35 61.57 17.49
C ARG A 249 20.46 62.61 18.60
N GLY A 250 21.04 62.26 19.74
CA GLY A 250 21.32 63.18 20.84
C GLY A 250 22.25 64.33 20.41
N MET A 251 23.36 64.01 19.73
CA MET A 251 24.28 65.01 19.18
C MET A 251 23.64 65.88 18.10
N ALA A 252 22.79 65.31 17.23
CA ALA A 252 22.05 66.09 16.25
C ALA A 252 21.04 67.03 16.92
N ALA A 253 20.37 66.61 17.99
CA ALA A 253 19.46 67.45 18.76
C ALA A 253 20.20 68.61 19.47
N THR A 254 21.37 68.34 20.08
CA THR A 254 22.19 69.40 20.67
C THR A 254 22.75 70.34 19.62
N TYR A 255 23.19 69.83 18.47
CA TYR A 255 23.64 70.64 17.34
C TYR A 255 22.51 71.52 16.78
N GLN A 256 21.30 70.98 16.59
CA GLN A 256 20.14 71.78 16.19
C GLN A 256 19.82 72.87 17.21
N THR A 257 19.96 72.57 18.50
CA THR A 257 19.73 73.55 19.57
C THR A 257 20.81 74.64 19.56
N SER A 258 22.09 74.27 19.38
CA SER A 258 23.19 75.24 19.30
C SER A 258 23.10 76.10 18.04
N VAL A 259 22.68 75.53 16.90
CA VAL A 259 22.37 76.30 15.67
C VAL A 259 21.24 77.28 15.92
N ARG A 260 20.15 76.87 16.60
CA ARG A 260 19.07 77.80 16.99
C ARG A 260 19.60 78.93 17.88
N GLN A 261 20.41 78.61 18.89
CA GLN A 261 21.02 79.62 19.76
C GLN A 261 21.99 80.54 19.01
N ALA A 262 22.77 80.01 18.06
CA ALA A 262 23.64 80.80 17.20
C ALA A 262 22.82 81.73 16.30
N SER A 263 21.75 81.23 15.67
CA SER A 263 20.84 82.06 14.87
C SER A 263 20.13 83.14 15.69
N GLN A 264 19.81 82.88 16.96
CA GLN A 264 19.28 83.89 17.88
C GLN A 264 20.34 84.97 18.17
N LYS A 265 21.59 84.57 18.46
CA LYS A 265 22.69 85.52 18.66
C LYS A 265 22.99 86.33 17.38
N GLU A 266 22.95 85.70 16.21
CA GLU A 266 23.08 86.39 14.92
C GLU A 266 21.96 87.41 14.72
N PHE A 267 20.72 87.05 15.04
CA PHE A 267 19.59 87.98 15.00
C PHE A 267 19.80 89.16 15.97
N ASP A 268 20.25 88.89 17.20
CA ASP A 268 20.58 89.92 18.18
C ASP A 268 21.71 90.84 17.67
N PHE A 269 22.75 90.29 17.04
CA PHE A 269 23.83 91.07 16.43
C PHE A 269 23.34 91.92 15.25
N ILE A 270 22.47 91.39 14.40
CA ILE A 270 21.84 92.15 13.31
C ILE A 270 21.01 93.30 13.90
N GLN A 271 20.26 93.04 14.97
CA GLN A 271 19.50 94.07 15.66
C GLN A 271 20.42 95.15 16.25
N GLN A 272 21.51 94.76 16.91
CA GLN A 272 22.52 95.71 17.41
C GLN A 272 23.15 96.52 16.27
N LEU A 273 23.53 95.89 15.16
CA LEU A 273 24.03 96.57 13.96
C LEU A 273 23.01 97.54 13.37
N SER A 274 21.72 97.18 13.33
CA SER A 274 20.66 98.08 12.87
C SER A 274 20.52 99.32 13.78
N THR A 275 20.62 99.14 15.10
CA THR A 275 20.59 100.27 16.04
C THR A 275 21.84 101.14 15.95
N ALA A 276 23.02 100.55 15.73
CA ALA A 276 24.26 101.26 15.52
C ALA A 276 24.24 102.03 14.19
N LYS A 277 23.73 101.43 13.11
CA LYS A 277 23.51 102.09 11.81
C LYS A 277 22.55 103.26 11.95
N ALA A 278 21.42 103.11 12.63
CA ALA A 278 20.48 104.21 12.88
C ALA A 278 21.06 105.35 13.75
N ARG A 279 22.09 105.08 14.57
CA ARG A 279 22.87 106.11 15.28
C ARG A 279 23.87 106.80 14.34
N ALA A 280 24.56 106.04 13.49
CA ALA A 280 25.47 106.57 12.48
C ALA A 280 24.73 107.47 11.48
N ASP A 281 23.59 107.04 10.96
CA ASP A 281 22.75 107.81 10.03
C ASP A 281 22.28 109.15 10.66
N ARG A 282 22.02 109.17 11.98
CA ARG A 282 21.71 110.42 12.71
C ARG A 282 22.90 111.37 12.79
N LEU A 283 24.10 110.85 13.04
CA LEU A 283 25.33 111.65 13.08
C LEU A 283 25.68 112.18 11.68
N GLU A 284 25.44 111.40 10.62
CA GLU A 284 25.59 111.87 9.23
C GLU A 284 24.63 113.03 8.92
N LEU A 285 23.40 113.00 9.42
CA LEU A 285 22.44 114.10 9.22
C LEU A 285 22.92 115.38 9.93
N GLN A 286 23.44 115.26 11.16
CA GLN A 286 24.02 116.37 11.90
C GLN A 286 25.28 116.94 11.22
N LEU A 287 26.09 116.08 10.59
CA LEU A 287 27.25 116.53 9.80
C LEU A 287 26.83 117.31 8.55
N ARG A 288 25.74 116.93 7.88
CA ARG A 288 25.19 117.68 6.74
C ARG A 288 24.67 119.05 7.18
N GLU A 289 23.88 119.11 8.25
CA GLU A 289 23.40 120.40 8.81
C GLU A 289 24.56 121.34 9.16
N LYS A 290 25.66 120.80 9.74
CA LYS A 290 26.85 121.59 10.07
C LYS A 290 27.70 121.99 8.86
N SER A 291 27.62 121.25 7.76
CA SER A 291 28.28 121.62 6.49
C SER A 291 27.52 122.74 5.78
N ASP A 292 26.19 122.70 5.78
CA ASP A 292 25.35 123.73 5.16
C ASP A 292 25.54 125.10 5.86
N GLU A 293 25.71 125.12 7.20
CA GLU A 293 26.08 126.33 7.96
C GLU A 293 27.45 126.92 7.54
N ILE A 294 28.40 126.09 7.12
CA ILE A 294 29.74 126.53 6.67
C ILE A 294 29.66 127.16 5.27
N ASP A 295 28.82 126.60 4.39
CA ASP A 295 28.64 127.09 3.03
C ASP A 295 27.96 128.47 3.01
N GLU A 296 26.96 128.72 3.88
CA GLU A 296 26.35 130.05 4.04
C GLU A 296 27.36 131.13 4.44
N LEU A 297 28.21 130.85 5.44
CA LEU A 297 29.26 131.77 5.91
C LEU A 297 30.35 132.02 4.85
N SER A 298 30.59 131.07 3.95
CA SER A 298 31.56 131.23 2.87
C SER A 298 31.07 132.17 1.77
N SER A 299 29.76 132.19 1.51
CA SER A 299 29.13 133.01 0.47
C SER A 299 29.11 134.51 0.81
N GLU A 300 28.94 134.89 2.09
CA GLU A 300 28.98 136.28 2.54
C GLU A 300 30.36 136.92 2.30
N ARG A 301 31.45 136.18 2.51
CA ARG A 301 32.82 136.66 2.34
C ARG A 301 33.15 137.01 0.88
N ASP A 302 32.60 136.27 -0.07
CA ASP A 302 32.95 136.43 -1.49
C ASP A 302 32.24 137.64 -2.13
N THR A 303 31.09 138.07 -1.60
CA THR A 303 30.38 139.29 -2.07
C THR A 303 31.12 140.60 -1.73
N LEU A 304 31.88 140.64 -0.65
CA LEU A 304 32.61 141.85 -0.21
C LEU A 304 33.88 142.15 -1.03
N ARG A 305 34.43 141.17 -1.77
CA ARG A 305 35.66 141.34 -2.57
C ARG A 305 35.43 141.90 -3.98
N ALA A 306 34.19 141.93 -4.48
CA ALA A 306 33.90 142.29 -5.86
C ALA A 306 33.84 143.80 -6.17
N GLN A 307 34.00 144.70 -5.19
CA GLN A 307 33.69 146.14 -5.35
C GLN A 307 34.88 147.08 -5.63
N SER A 308 36.10 146.61 -5.97
CA SER A 308 37.28 147.51 -6.07
C SER A 308 38.38 147.19 -7.13
N GLY A 309 38.12 147.35 -8.45
CA GLY A 309 39.18 147.31 -9.51
C GLY A 309 38.84 148.02 -10.85
N ILE A 310 39.85 148.62 -11.51
CA ILE A 310 39.84 149.61 -12.62
C ILE A 310 39.11 149.18 -13.92
N SER A 311 38.43 150.12 -14.60
CA SER A 311 37.54 149.88 -15.75
C SER A 311 38.24 149.62 -17.10
N ARG A 312 37.76 148.60 -17.83
CA ARG A 312 38.26 148.06 -19.12
C ARG A 312 38.35 149.06 -20.30
N SER A 313 37.69 150.21 -20.25
CA SER A 313 37.73 151.24 -21.28
C SER A 313 39.03 152.05 -21.27
N ALA A 314 39.59 152.32 -20.09
CA ALA A 314 40.85 153.06 -19.94
C ALA A 314 42.06 152.27 -20.46
N ALA A 315 42.06 150.94 -20.27
CA ALA A 315 43.15 150.07 -20.71
C ALA A 315 43.30 149.99 -22.24
N ARG A 316 42.21 150.01 -23.02
CA ARG A 316 42.28 149.95 -24.50
C ARG A 316 42.87 151.19 -25.15
N LEU A 317 42.60 152.37 -24.58
CA LEU A 317 43.08 153.65 -25.09
C LEU A 317 44.61 153.76 -24.97
N ILE A 318 45.15 153.24 -23.85
CA ILE A 318 46.59 153.17 -23.60
C ILE A 318 47.27 152.22 -24.60
N CYS A 319 46.69 151.06 -24.89
CA CYS A 319 47.24 150.13 -25.89
C CYS A 319 47.29 150.74 -27.30
N SER A 320 46.28 151.49 -27.72
CA SER A 320 46.27 152.12 -29.06
C SER A 320 47.35 153.20 -29.24
N LEU A 321 47.68 153.95 -28.19
CA LEU A 321 48.71 154.99 -28.25
C LEU A 321 50.13 154.41 -28.37
N VAL A 322 50.36 153.20 -27.85
CA VAL A 322 51.62 152.47 -27.99
C VAL A 322 51.80 151.93 -29.41
N GLU A 323 50.74 151.45 -30.05
CA GLU A 323 50.81 150.96 -31.44
C GLU A 323 51.12 152.06 -32.46
N GLU A 324 50.66 153.29 -32.22
CA GLU A 324 50.93 154.45 -33.07
C GLU A 324 52.31 155.09 -32.83
N GLY A 325 53.13 154.57 -31.90
CA GLY A 325 54.47 155.09 -31.60
C GLY A 325 54.48 156.48 -30.94
N ARG A 326 53.36 156.89 -30.32
CA ARG A 326 53.16 158.24 -29.77
C ARG A 326 53.62 158.41 -28.32
N LEU A 327 54.02 157.32 -27.67
CA LEU A 327 54.49 157.30 -26.29
C LEU A 327 56.01 157.09 -26.25
N LEU A 328 56.68 157.92 -25.46
CA LEU A 328 58.12 157.81 -25.20
C LEU A 328 58.38 156.63 -24.25
N ASN A 329 59.53 155.97 -24.35
CA ASN A 329 59.87 154.81 -23.49
C ASN A 329 59.76 155.09 -21.97
N LYS A 330 59.93 156.34 -21.53
CA LYS A 330 59.75 156.72 -20.10
C LYS A 330 58.29 156.65 -19.66
N GLU A 331 57.34 156.92 -20.55
CA GLU A 331 55.91 156.91 -20.26
C GLU A 331 55.37 155.47 -20.22
N ILE A 332 55.91 154.60 -21.06
CA ILE A 332 55.57 153.18 -21.09
C ILE A 332 56.08 152.45 -19.82
N LEU A 333 57.25 152.86 -19.29
CA LEU A 333 57.77 152.33 -18.01
C LEU A 333 56.87 152.66 -16.80
N ALA A 334 56.20 153.82 -16.80
CA ALA A 334 55.36 154.23 -15.66
C ALA A 334 54.05 153.43 -15.53
N LEU A 335 53.59 152.79 -16.61
CA LEU A 335 52.37 151.98 -16.63
C LEU A 335 52.56 150.57 -16.03
N GLY A 336 53.81 150.12 -15.88
CA GLY A 336 54.14 148.83 -15.26
C GLY A 336 53.38 147.65 -15.88
N THR A 337 52.86 146.77 -15.03
CA THR A 337 52.12 145.55 -15.42
C THR A 337 50.59 145.71 -15.39
N GLU A 338 50.07 146.90 -15.04
CA GLU A 338 48.62 147.13 -14.84
C GLU A 338 47.81 146.99 -16.13
N VAL A 339 48.46 147.13 -17.28
CA VAL A 339 47.84 147.04 -18.61
C VAL A 339 48.22 145.74 -19.34
N ASP A 340 49.10 144.91 -18.78
CA ASP A 340 49.69 143.75 -19.45
C ASP A 340 48.66 142.68 -19.85
N ALA A 341 47.57 142.55 -19.10
CA ALA A 341 46.46 141.66 -19.42
C ALA A 341 45.71 142.04 -20.71
N PHE A 342 45.90 143.25 -21.22
CA PHE A 342 45.18 143.78 -22.39
C PHE A 342 46.02 143.86 -23.67
N ILE A 343 47.27 143.37 -23.64
CA ILE A 343 48.24 143.55 -24.72
C ILE A 343 48.31 142.32 -25.60
N VAL A 344 48.17 142.54 -26.90
CA VAL A 344 48.28 141.50 -27.92
C VAL A 344 49.71 141.49 -28.48
N LEU A 345 50.33 140.31 -28.55
CA LEU A 345 51.67 140.13 -29.10
C LEU A 345 51.62 140.25 -30.64
N PRO A 346 52.61 140.88 -31.28
CA PRO A 346 52.63 141.02 -32.73
C PRO A 346 52.76 139.65 -33.40
N SER A 347 51.89 139.33 -34.35
CA SER A 347 51.84 137.99 -34.95
C SER A 347 52.94 137.70 -35.96
N ARG A 348 53.75 138.69 -36.35
CA ARG A 348 54.85 138.54 -37.34
C ARG A 348 56.02 139.44 -37.00
N CYS A 349 57.23 138.94 -37.24
CA CYS A 349 58.47 139.70 -37.08
C CYS A 349 58.57 140.80 -38.14
N PRO A 350 58.82 142.06 -37.76
CA PRO A 350 58.92 143.15 -38.72
C PRO A 350 60.13 143.03 -39.67
N THR A 351 61.15 142.22 -39.33
CA THR A 351 62.40 142.12 -40.11
C THR A 351 62.36 141.01 -41.15
N CYS A 352 62.03 139.77 -40.77
CA CYS A 352 62.00 138.65 -41.72
C CYS A 352 60.60 138.37 -42.28
N MET A 353 59.55 138.98 -41.73
CA MET A 353 58.13 138.83 -42.10
C MET A 353 57.55 137.41 -42.08
N ALA A 354 58.38 136.37 -41.88
CA ALA A 354 58.01 134.97 -41.80
C ALA A 354 57.94 134.45 -40.36
N GLY A 355 58.85 134.87 -39.48
CA GLY A 355 58.90 134.37 -38.11
C GLY A 355 57.84 134.96 -37.18
N GLU A 356 57.20 134.11 -36.38
CA GLU A 356 56.29 134.51 -35.29
C GLU A 356 57.12 134.81 -34.03
N PRO A 357 57.01 136.02 -33.45
CA PRO A 357 57.85 136.39 -32.34
C PRO A 357 57.28 135.87 -31.01
N GLU A 358 58.15 135.22 -30.22
CA GLU A 358 57.79 134.57 -28.97
C GLU A 358 58.12 135.48 -27.78
N LEU A 359 57.22 135.57 -26.80
CA LEU A 359 57.44 136.29 -25.55
C LEU A 359 57.96 135.31 -24.49
N ALA A 360 59.22 135.45 -24.11
CA ALA A 360 59.78 134.77 -22.96
C ALA A 360 59.70 135.66 -21.72
N GLN A 361 59.28 135.08 -20.60
CA GLN A 361 59.32 135.74 -19.30
C GLN A 361 60.39 135.08 -18.44
N HIS A 362 61.46 135.80 -18.14
CA HIS A 362 62.54 135.36 -17.27
C HIS A 362 62.49 136.18 -15.98
N GLY A 363 61.82 135.64 -14.96
CA GLY A 363 61.59 136.35 -13.70
C GLY A 363 60.61 137.52 -13.85
N ASN A 364 61.08 138.73 -13.51
CA ASN A 364 60.30 139.96 -13.63
C ASN A 364 60.56 140.71 -14.95
N GLU A 365 61.29 140.10 -15.88
CA GLU A 365 61.63 140.68 -17.17
C GLU A 365 60.95 139.91 -18.31
N PHE A 366 60.51 140.66 -19.31
CA PHE A 366 59.83 140.21 -20.52
C PHE A 366 60.74 140.50 -21.72
N GLU A 367 60.99 139.47 -22.51
CA GLU A 367 61.78 139.55 -23.74
C GLU A 367 60.98 138.97 -24.90
N LEU A 368 61.01 139.67 -26.03
CA LEU A 368 60.29 139.31 -27.23
C LEU A 368 61.32 139.06 -28.34
N SER A 369 61.43 137.82 -28.81
CA SER A 369 62.47 137.39 -29.75
C SER A 369 61.89 136.63 -30.95
N CYS A 370 62.52 136.79 -32.12
CA CYS A 370 62.17 136.08 -33.34
C CYS A 370 63.17 134.95 -33.61
N PRO A 371 62.73 133.68 -33.61
CA PRO A 371 63.63 132.54 -33.80
C PRO A 371 64.24 132.47 -35.22
N ASP A 372 63.57 133.01 -36.24
CA ASP A 372 63.99 132.86 -37.64
C ASP A 372 65.08 133.85 -38.11
N CYS A 373 65.21 135.01 -37.46
CA CYS A 373 66.19 136.04 -37.85
C CYS A 373 67.00 136.60 -36.67
N GLU A 374 66.91 135.94 -35.51
CA GLU A 374 67.62 136.28 -34.27
C GLU A 374 67.40 137.72 -33.75
N ARG A 375 66.32 138.40 -34.18
CA ARG A 375 65.97 139.74 -33.68
C ARG A 375 65.31 139.64 -32.31
N SER A 376 65.74 140.45 -31.33
CA SER A 376 65.16 140.54 -29.98
C SER A 376 64.86 141.98 -29.57
N SER A 377 63.84 142.18 -28.74
CA SER A 377 63.55 143.44 -28.04
C SER A 377 64.53 143.76 -26.91
N GLY A 378 65.33 142.78 -26.48
CA GLY A 378 66.04 142.79 -25.20
C GLY A 378 65.09 142.61 -24.00
N ALA A 379 65.66 142.36 -22.82
CA ALA A 379 64.91 142.17 -21.58
C ALA A 379 64.31 143.51 -21.09
N THR A 380 62.99 143.52 -20.83
CA THR A 380 62.24 144.73 -20.45
C THR A 380 61.30 144.48 -19.26
N ALA A 381 60.91 145.53 -18.52
CA ALA A 381 60.18 145.38 -17.26
C ALA A 381 58.66 145.09 -17.36
N SER A 382 58.07 145.16 -18.56
CA SER A 382 56.64 144.90 -18.76
C SER A 382 56.36 144.36 -20.15
N ARG A 383 55.25 143.63 -20.29
CA ARG A 383 54.84 143.04 -21.59
C ARG A 383 54.57 144.14 -22.63
N ILE A 384 54.07 145.31 -22.23
CA ILE A 384 53.90 146.46 -23.14
C ILE A 384 55.21 146.98 -23.70
N MET A 385 56.24 146.99 -22.87
CA MET A 385 57.55 147.51 -23.25
C MET A 385 58.24 146.56 -24.22
N ALA A 386 58.15 145.25 -23.98
CA ALA A 386 58.70 144.23 -24.85
C ALA A 386 58.14 144.35 -26.28
N VAL A 387 56.83 144.58 -26.43
CA VAL A 387 56.16 144.77 -27.73
C VAL A 387 56.59 146.06 -28.42
N ALA A 388 56.70 147.17 -27.68
CA ALA A 388 57.10 148.46 -28.24
C ALA A 388 58.53 148.40 -28.79
N CYS A 389 59.50 147.91 -27.99
CA CYS A 389 60.90 147.78 -28.39
C CYS A 389 61.10 146.82 -29.57
N PHE A 390 60.30 145.75 -29.66
CA PHE A 390 60.39 144.79 -30.75
C PHE A 390 60.03 145.38 -32.13
N LYS A 391 59.19 146.41 -32.21
CA LYS A 391 58.72 146.97 -33.48
C LYS A 391 59.70 147.96 -34.15
N THR A 392 60.51 148.73 -33.43
CA THR A 392 61.19 149.96 -33.97
C THR A 392 62.74 149.91 -34.12
N ALA A 393 63.36 148.80 -34.59
CA ALA A 393 64.83 148.64 -34.58
C ALA A 393 65.58 149.30 -35.75
N GLU A 394 65.75 150.63 -35.68
CA GLU A 394 66.81 151.39 -36.35
C GLU A 394 67.49 152.37 -35.36
N MET A 395 67.48 152.03 -34.07
CA MET A 395 68.12 152.78 -32.98
C MET A 395 69.07 151.88 -32.17
N LEU A 396 69.86 151.06 -32.87
CA LEU A 396 71.13 150.53 -32.36
C LEU A 396 72.24 151.46 -32.86
N ASP A 397 73.21 151.74 -31.98
CA ASP A 397 74.46 152.51 -32.18
C ASP A 397 74.48 154.03 -31.88
N ALA A 398 73.91 154.45 -30.75
CA ALA A 398 74.47 155.57 -30.00
C ALA A 398 74.28 155.37 -28.48
N SER A 399 75.40 155.33 -27.74
CA SER A 399 75.54 155.26 -26.26
C SER A 399 75.95 153.91 -25.65
N GLN A 400 76.94 153.23 -26.25
CA GLN A 400 78.16 152.96 -25.44
C GLN A 400 78.85 154.31 -25.15
N GLN A 401 79.48 154.44 -23.98
CA GLN A 401 80.11 155.64 -23.38
C GLN A 401 79.13 156.59 -22.65
N VAL A 402 78.89 156.30 -21.38
CA VAL A 402 79.53 157.02 -20.25
C VAL A 402 79.49 156.04 -19.07
N GLU A 403 80.67 155.54 -18.69
CA GLU A 403 80.96 155.08 -17.33
C GLU A 403 80.83 156.26 -16.36
N ARG A 404 80.12 156.06 -15.24
CA ARG A 404 80.50 156.52 -13.89
C ARG A 404 79.40 156.26 -12.87
#